data_AF-A0A8K2AA04-F1
#
_entry.id   AF-A0A8K2AA04-F1
#
_cell.length_a   1.000
_cell.length_b   1.000
_cell.length_c   1.000
_cell.angle_alpha   90.00
_cell.angle_beta   90.00
_cell.angle_gamma   90.00
#
_symmetry.space_group_name_H-M   'P 1'
#
loop_
_entity.id
_entity.type
_entity.pdbx_description
1 polymer ?
#
loop_
_entity_poly.entity_id
_entity_poly.type
_entity_poly.pdbx_seq_one_letter_code
_entity_poly.pdbx_strand_id
1 'polypeptide(L)'
;MRTFTLIWFGQLVSTIGSYMTEFALMLWAWEITGSATALALVGFFSKLPRIPITLVAGLIVDSPSETLRERFNRKRLMMLGDAVAALSSLAIGLLYLTDSLHIWHLYGAAALNGGFGQIQSLAYQTSISALVPPAHFTRANSMDAVSRLQLLGLTVAQIAEALSLPGTEVQGILQQD
;
A
#
# COMPACT_ATOMS: atom_id res chain seq x y z
N MET A 1 6.39 24.58 -1.30
CA MET A 1 7.39 23.72 -0.62
C MET A 1 6.98 23.30 0.78
N ARG A 2 6.79 24.22 1.76
CA ARG A 2 6.40 23.86 3.14
C ARG A 2 5.21 22.88 3.23
N THR A 3 4.11 23.20 2.55
CA THR A 3 2.90 22.35 2.51
C THR A 3 3.18 20.98 1.89
N PHE A 4 3.95 20.93 0.80
CA PHE A 4 4.34 19.67 0.16
C PHE A 4 5.19 18.80 1.10
N THR A 5 6.21 19.37 1.76
CA THR A 5 7.08 18.62 2.69
C THR A 5 6.29 18.02 3.85
N LEU A 6 5.28 18.74 4.38
CA LEU A 6 4.42 18.23 5.44
C LEU A 6 3.53 17.07 4.97
N ILE A 7 2.94 17.18 3.77
CA ILE A 7 2.15 16.10 3.17
C ILE A 7 3.04 14.88 2.86
N TRP A 8 4.21 15.12 2.27
CA TRP A 8 5.20 14.08 1.94
C TRP A 8 5.62 13.30 3.18
N PHE A 9 5.93 14.00 4.28
CA PHE A 9 6.32 13.35 5.53
C PHE A 9 5.18 12.53 6.13
N GLY A 10 3.95 13.05 6.12
CA GLY A 10 2.77 12.29 6.56
C GLY A 10 2.55 11.03 5.73
N GLN A 11 2.71 11.12 4.41
CA GLN A 11 2.63 9.96 3.51
C GLN A 11 3.75 8.95 3.74
N LEU A 12 4.99 9.41 3.98
CA LEU A 12 6.12 8.55 4.33
C LEU A 12 5.80 7.70 5.57
N VAL A 13 5.35 8.35 6.65
CA VAL A 13 5.01 7.67 7.92
C VAL A 13 3.83 6.70 7.73
N SER A 14 2.75 7.14 7.06
CA SER A 14 1.59 6.30 6.77
C SER A 14 1.96 5.06 5.96
N THR A 15 2.83 5.23 4.96
CA THR A 15 3.29 4.12 4.13
C THR A 15 4.11 3.14 4.94
N ILE A 16 5.09 3.59 5.74
CA ILE A 16 5.87 2.70 6.61
C ILE A 16 4.96 1.88 7.53
N GLY A 17 3.99 2.52 8.19
CA GLY A 17 3.03 1.83 9.04
C GLY A 17 2.23 0.77 8.28
N SER A 18 1.79 1.09 7.07
CA SER A 18 1.05 0.16 6.20
C SER A 18 1.89 -1.07 5.83
N TYR A 19 3.17 -0.88 5.49
CA TYR A 19 4.10 -1.97 5.19
C TYR A 19 4.40 -2.84 6.42
N MET A 20 4.50 -2.25 7.61
CA MET A 20 4.70 -3.01 8.85
C MET A 20 3.47 -3.87 9.16
N THR A 21 2.26 -3.29 9.04
CA THR A 21 1.01 -4.04 9.22
C THR A 21 0.89 -5.17 8.19
N GLU A 22 1.16 -4.90 6.91
CA GLU A 22 1.10 -5.90 5.84
C GLU A 22 2.03 -7.08 6.14
N PHE A 23 3.25 -6.81 6.61
CA PHE A 23 4.20 -7.84 6.97
C PHE A 23 3.78 -8.67 8.19
N ALA A 24 3.32 -8.03 9.26
CA ALA A 24 2.83 -8.73 10.44
C ALA A 24 1.68 -9.68 10.09
N LEU A 25 0.76 -9.23 9.23
CA LEU A 25 -0.36 -10.04 8.76
C LEU A 25 0.07 -11.17 7.82
N MET A 26 1.10 -10.95 7.01
CA MET A 26 1.67 -11.96 6.13
C MET A 26 2.38 -13.07 6.93
N LEU A 27 3.11 -12.72 7.98
CA LEU A 27 3.69 -13.69 8.92
C LEU A 27 2.61 -14.48 9.65
N TRP A 28 1.59 -13.81 10.20
CA TRP A 28 0.47 -14.49 10.85
C TRP A 28 -0.26 -15.46 9.90
N ALA A 29 -0.50 -15.04 8.66
CA ALA A 29 -1.13 -15.89 7.66
C ALA A 29 -0.27 -17.12 7.33
N TRP A 30 1.05 -16.98 7.29
CA TRP A 30 1.97 -18.09 7.12
C TRP A 30 1.92 -19.06 8.31
N GLU A 31 1.96 -18.56 9.55
CA GLU A 31 1.91 -19.41 10.74
C GLU A 31 0.64 -20.26 10.82
N ILE A 32 -0.52 -19.69 10.43
CA ILE A 32 -1.81 -20.39 10.51
C ILE A 32 -2.03 -21.33 9.31
N THR A 33 -1.60 -20.95 8.11
CA THR A 33 -1.92 -21.72 6.88
C THR A 33 -0.79 -22.61 6.40
N GLY A 34 0.47 -22.27 6.69
CA GLY A 34 1.66 -22.91 6.13
C GLY A 34 1.73 -22.89 4.60
N SER A 35 0.92 -22.08 3.93
CA SER A 35 0.68 -22.18 2.48
C SER A 35 1.12 -20.93 1.73
N ALA A 36 2.09 -21.10 0.83
CA ALA A 36 2.53 -20.04 -0.08
C ALA A 36 1.37 -19.55 -0.98
N THR A 37 0.43 -20.42 -1.35
CA THR A 37 -0.73 -20.09 -2.17
C THR A 37 -1.67 -19.10 -1.46
N ALA A 38 -1.87 -19.24 -0.16
CA ALA A 38 -2.69 -18.32 0.63
C ALA A 38 -2.08 -16.91 0.62
N LEU A 39 -0.76 -16.80 0.80
CA LEU A 39 -0.05 -15.53 0.73
C LEU A 39 -0.12 -14.91 -0.68
N ALA A 40 0.05 -15.73 -1.72
CA ALA A 40 -0.08 -15.28 -3.10
C ALA A 40 -1.48 -14.72 -3.39
N LEU A 41 -2.53 -15.32 -2.84
CA LEU A 41 -3.89 -14.83 -2.94
C LEU A 41 -4.08 -13.48 -2.24
N VAL A 42 -3.50 -13.27 -1.04
CA VAL A 42 -3.52 -11.95 -0.37
C VAL A 42 -2.91 -10.88 -1.28
N GLY A 43 -1.73 -11.17 -1.85
CA GLY A 43 -1.08 -10.27 -2.81
C GLY A 43 -1.93 -10.03 -4.06
N PHE A 44 -2.54 -11.08 -4.61
CA PHE A 44 -3.44 -10.99 -5.76
C PHE A 44 -4.63 -10.09 -5.49
N PHE A 45 -5.34 -10.30 -4.38
CA PHE A 45 -6.49 -9.47 -3.99
C PHE A 45 -6.08 -8.02 -3.71
N SER A 46 -4.86 -7.75 -3.22
CA SER A 46 -4.33 -6.39 -3.07
C SER A 46 -4.12 -5.67 -4.41
N LYS A 47 -3.68 -6.39 -5.46
CA LYS A 47 -3.41 -5.79 -6.78
C LYS A 47 -4.65 -5.71 -7.66
N LEU A 48 -5.54 -6.71 -7.58
CA LEU A 48 -6.73 -6.85 -8.43
C LEU A 48 -7.58 -5.57 -8.55
N PRO A 49 -8.00 -4.90 -7.46
CA PRO A 49 -8.85 -3.70 -7.54
C PRO A 49 -8.12 -2.47 -8.09
N ARG A 50 -6.79 -2.48 -8.16
CA ARG A 50 -6.02 -1.34 -8.69
C ARG A 50 -6.18 -1.17 -10.20
N ILE A 51 -6.38 -2.28 -10.92
CA ILE A 51 -6.50 -2.29 -12.38
C ILE A 51 -7.70 -1.44 -12.85
N PRO A 52 -8.96 -1.72 -12.44
CA PRO A 52 -10.10 -0.93 -12.89
C PRO A 52 -10.01 0.53 -12.42
N ILE A 53 -9.49 0.79 -11.22
CA ILE A 53 -9.34 2.16 -10.70
C ILE A 53 -8.38 2.98 -11.56
N THR A 54 -7.27 2.37 -11.99
CA THR A 54 -6.29 3.05 -12.85
C THR A 54 -6.87 3.36 -14.22
N LEU A 55 -7.64 2.43 -14.81
CA LEU A 55 -8.33 2.65 -16.07
C LEU A 55 -9.36 3.79 -15.98
N VAL A 56 -10.20 3.77 -14.93
CA VAL A 56 -11.19 4.82 -14.68
C VAL A 56 -10.50 6.17 -14.44
N ALA A 57 -9.39 6.19 -13.71
CA ALA A 57 -8.63 7.41 -13.48
C ALA A 57 -8.07 8.00 -14.79
N GLY A 58 -7.56 7.17 -15.69
CA GLY A 58 -7.11 7.61 -17.02
C GLY A 58 -8.24 8.26 -17.82
N LEU A 59 -9.42 7.65 -17.85
CA LEU A 59 -10.61 8.20 -18.54
C LEU A 59 -11.05 9.54 -17.95
N ILE A 60 -10.94 9.73 -16.64
CA ILE A 60 -11.30 10.98 -15.96
C ILE A 60 -10.29 12.09 -16.28
N VAL A 61 -9.00 11.76 -16.41
CA VAL A 61 -7.93 12.74 -16.70
C VAL A 61 -8.00 13.25 -18.15
N ASP A 62 -8.35 12.37 -19.09
CA ASP A 62 -8.49 12.67 -20.53
C ASP A 62 -9.86 13.22 -20.92
N SER A 63 -10.85 13.18 -20.03
CA SER A 63 -12.16 13.76 -20.32
C SER A 63 -12.06 15.29 -20.49
N PRO A 64 -12.62 15.88 -21.56
CA PRO A 64 -12.64 17.32 -21.78
C PRO A 64 -13.50 18.10 -20.77
N SER A 65 -14.18 17.40 -19.84
CA SER A 65 -15.01 18.01 -18.80
C SER A 65 -14.17 18.55 -17.64
N GLU A 66 -13.97 19.88 -17.59
CA GLU A 66 -13.34 20.57 -16.46
C GLU A 66 -14.01 20.25 -15.10
N THR A 67 -15.30 19.88 -15.12
CA THR A 67 -16.10 19.61 -13.92
C THR A 67 -15.67 18.34 -13.16
N LEU A 68 -15.17 17.32 -13.87
CA LEU A 68 -14.70 16.09 -13.23
C LEU A 68 -13.31 16.26 -12.60
N ARG A 69 -12.48 17.14 -13.18
CA ARG A 69 -11.14 17.47 -12.67
C ARG A 69 -11.20 18.26 -11.35
N GLU A 70 -12.19 19.14 -11.17
CA GLU A 70 -12.33 19.97 -9.97
C GLU A 70 -12.91 19.23 -8.75
N ARG A 71 -13.73 18.18 -8.97
CA ARG A 71 -14.41 17.47 -7.87
C ARG A 71 -13.50 16.53 -7.06
N PHE A 72 -12.31 16.22 -7.55
CA PHE A 72 -11.29 15.46 -6.83
C PHE A 72 -10.55 16.39 -5.86
N ASN A 73 -11.14 16.69 -4.70
CA ASN A 73 -10.41 17.32 -3.61
C ASN A 73 -9.37 16.31 -3.10
N ARG A 74 -8.15 16.40 -3.65
CA ARG A 74 -7.06 15.42 -3.50
C ARG A 74 -6.75 15.15 -2.04
N LYS A 75 -6.78 16.19 -1.20
CA LYS A 75 -6.62 16.08 0.25
C LYS A 75 -7.66 15.14 0.86
N ARG A 76 -8.93 15.24 0.48
CA ARG A 76 -10.01 14.37 0.98
C ARG A 76 -9.83 12.92 0.56
N LEU A 77 -9.38 12.69 -0.67
CA LEU A 77 -9.14 11.33 -1.18
C LEU A 77 -7.93 10.68 -0.51
N MET A 78 -6.88 11.46 -0.25
CA MET A 78 -5.72 10.99 0.50
C MET A 78 -6.10 10.63 1.94
N MET A 79 -6.87 11.50 2.61
CA MET A 79 -7.40 11.22 3.96
C MET A 79 -8.33 10.01 3.98
N LEU A 80 -9.13 9.79 2.92
CA LEU A 80 -10.01 8.63 2.81
C LEU A 80 -9.20 7.33 2.72
N GLY A 81 -8.12 7.31 1.93
CA GLY A 81 -7.20 6.17 1.85
C GLY A 81 -6.56 5.86 3.20
N ASP A 82 -6.00 6.87 3.87
CA ASP A 82 -5.40 6.71 5.20
C ASP A 82 -6.44 6.24 6.24
N ALA A 83 -7.67 6.78 6.22
CA ALA A 83 -8.73 6.38 7.14
C ALA A 83 -9.17 4.92 6.90
N VAL A 84 -9.28 4.52 5.64
CA VAL A 84 -9.59 3.14 5.25
C VAL A 84 -8.50 2.18 5.72
N ALA A 85 -7.22 2.54 5.55
CA ALA A 85 -6.10 1.72 6.01
C ALA A 85 -6.06 1.59 7.54
N ALA A 86 -6.28 2.70 8.25
CA ALA A 86 -6.37 2.72 9.71
C ALA A 86 -7.54 1.86 10.21
N LEU A 87 -8.73 2.03 9.65
CA LEU A 87 -9.92 1.25 10.02
C LEU A 87 -9.75 -0.23 9.70
N SER A 88 -9.17 -0.57 8.56
CA SER A 88 -8.86 -1.96 8.20
C SER A 88 -7.90 -2.59 9.19
N SER A 89 -6.83 -1.87 9.55
CA SER A 89 -5.83 -2.34 10.52
C SER A 89 -6.44 -2.53 11.91
N LEU A 90 -7.29 -1.60 12.35
CA LEU A 90 -8.01 -1.71 13.62
C LEU A 90 -8.99 -2.88 13.62
N ALA A 91 -9.76 -3.08 12.55
CA ALA A 91 -10.70 -4.19 12.43
C ALA A 91 -9.99 -5.54 12.49
N ILE A 92 -8.87 -5.68 11.78
CA ILE A 92 -8.05 -6.91 11.81
C ILE A 92 -7.43 -7.12 13.18
N GLY A 93 -6.89 -6.07 13.81
CA GLY A 93 -6.34 -6.14 15.16
C GLY A 93 -7.37 -6.58 16.20
N LEU A 94 -8.61 -6.08 16.10
CA LEU A 94 -9.70 -6.52 16.96
C LEU A 94 -10.07 -7.99 16.73
N LEU A 95 -10.18 -8.42 15.47
CA LEU A 95 -10.46 -9.82 15.12
C LEU A 95 -9.37 -10.78 15.62
N TYR A 96 -8.11 -10.33 15.59
CA TYR A 96 -6.98 -11.08 16.15
C TYR A 96 -7.12 -11.24 17.66
N LEU A 97 -7.43 -10.15 18.39
CA LEU A 97 -7.61 -10.19 19.84
C LEU A 97 -8.81 -11.02 20.30
N THR A 98 -9.81 -11.22 19.44
CA THR A 98 -10.99 -12.05 19.73
C THR A 98 -10.87 -13.48 19.18
N ASP A 99 -9.66 -13.91 18.75
CA ASP A 99 -9.40 -15.23 18.15
C ASP A 99 -10.35 -15.60 16.99
N SER A 100 -10.94 -14.59 16.34
CA SER A 100 -11.93 -14.74 15.26
C SER A 100 -11.32 -14.39 13.89
N LEU A 101 -10.01 -14.18 13.84
CA LEU A 101 -9.31 -13.81 12.63
C LEU A 101 -9.16 -15.04 11.71
N HIS A 102 -9.66 -14.88 10.49
CA HIS A 102 -9.57 -15.87 9.42
C HIS A 102 -8.92 -15.27 8.18
N ILE A 103 -8.28 -16.11 7.37
CA ILE A 103 -7.60 -15.71 6.12
C ILE A 103 -8.50 -14.92 5.15
N TRP A 104 -9.82 -15.20 5.12
CA TRP A 104 -10.76 -14.46 4.27
C TRP A 104 -10.87 -12.97 4.63
N HIS A 105 -10.68 -12.60 5.90
CA HIS A 105 -10.63 -11.20 6.31
C HIS A 105 -9.42 -10.50 5.71
N LEU A 106 -8.29 -11.20 5.56
CA LEU A 106 -7.10 -10.65 4.91
C LEU A 106 -7.33 -10.43 3.42
N TYR A 107 -8.01 -11.34 2.71
CA TYR A 107 -8.35 -11.13 1.30
C TYR A 107 -9.26 -9.91 1.11
N GLY A 108 -10.29 -9.78 1.94
CA GLY A 108 -11.20 -8.62 1.91
C GLY A 108 -10.48 -7.32 2.22
N ALA A 109 -9.67 -7.30 3.28
CA ALA A 109 -8.88 -6.14 3.65
C ALA A 109 -7.84 -5.79 2.57
N ALA A 110 -7.15 -6.79 1.99
CA ALA A 110 -6.19 -6.59 0.92
C ALA A 110 -6.85 -5.92 -0.30
N ALA A 111 -8.02 -6.41 -0.72
CA ALA A 111 -8.76 -5.80 -1.83
C ALA A 111 -9.17 -4.36 -1.52
N LEU A 112 -9.71 -4.13 -0.33
CA LEU A 112 -10.18 -2.81 0.07
C LEU A 112 -9.01 -1.81 0.14
N ASN A 113 -7.91 -2.16 0.82
CA ASN A 113 -6.71 -1.34 0.92
C ASN A 113 -6.02 -1.14 -0.43
N GLY A 114 -5.96 -2.18 -1.24
CA GLY A 114 -5.42 -2.14 -2.60
C GLY A 114 -6.11 -1.09 -3.45
N GLY A 115 -7.45 -1.09 -3.43
CA GLY A 115 -8.28 -0.16 -4.19
C GLY A 115 -8.15 1.29 -3.70
N PHE A 116 -8.41 1.53 -2.42
CA PHE A 116 -8.32 2.88 -1.84
C PHE A 116 -6.90 3.44 -1.87
N GLY A 117 -5.88 2.59 -1.70
CA GLY A 117 -4.48 2.96 -1.85
C GLY A 117 -4.14 3.43 -3.27
N GLN A 118 -4.78 2.86 -4.30
CA GLN A 118 -4.59 3.34 -5.68
C GLN A 118 -5.19 4.72 -5.89
N ILE A 119 -6.38 4.98 -5.34
CA ILE A 119 -7.02 6.31 -5.37
C ILE A 119 -6.13 7.33 -4.66
N GLN A 120 -5.60 6.99 -3.49
CA GLN A 120 -4.69 7.82 -2.72
C GLN A 120 -3.40 8.12 -3.51
N SER A 121 -2.78 7.12 -4.13
CA SER A 121 -1.57 7.29 -4.95
C SER A 121 -1.78 8.27 -6.10
N LEU A 122 -2.90 8.16 -6.82
CA LEU A 122 -3.25 9.06 -7.91
C LEU A 122 -3.52 10.49 -7.41
N ALA A 123 -4.21 10.63 -6.28
CA ALA A 123 -4.45 11.93 -5.64
C ALA A 123 -3.14 12.57 -5.16
N TYR A 124 -2.20 11.79 -4.65
CA TYR A 124 -0.87 12.25 -4.24
C TYR A 124 -0.04 12.73 -5.43
N GLN A 125 0.12 11.90 -6.47
CA GLN A 125 0.93 12.24 -7.66
C GLN A 125 0.45 13.51 -8.34
N THR A 126 -0.86 13.67 -8.48
CA THR A 126 -1.44 14.89 -9.03
C THR A 126 -1.20 16.08 -8.11
N SER A 127 -1.27 15.92 -6.79
CA SER A 127 -1.03 17.02 -5.83
C SER A 127 0.38 17.60 -5.91
N ILE A 128 1.39 16.82 -6.31
CA ILE A 128 2.78 17.29 -6.48
C ILE A 128 2.83 18.44 -7.49
N SER A 129 2.27 18.23 -8.69
CA SER A 129 2.29 19.24 -9.76
C SER A 129 1.44 20.47 -9.45
N ALA A 130 0.47 20.37 -8.53
CA ALA A 130 -0.35 21.50 -8.09
C ALA A 130 0.28 22.32 -6.94
N LEU A 131 1.06 21.69 -6.04
CA LEU A 131 1.59 22.32 -4.83
C LEU A 131 3.04 22.79 -4.94
N VAL A 132 3.75 22.33 -5.96
CA VAL A 132 5.18 22.59 -6.16
C VAL A 132 5.36 23.47 -7.39
N PRO A 133 6.01 24.64 -7.28
CA PRO A 133 6.39 25.43 -8.46
C PRO A 133 7.36 24.65 -9.36
N PRO A 134 7.35 24.85 -10.70
CA PRO A 134 8.20 24.09 -11.62
C PRO A 134 9.68 24.09 -11.28
N ALA A 135 10.20 25.21 -10.76
CA ALA A 135 11.60 25.35 -10.30
C ALA A 135 12.01 24.36 -9.20
N HIS A 136 11.05 23.69 -8.57
CA HIS A 136 11.26 22.76 -7.47
C HIS A 136 10.83 21.32 -7.78
N PHE A 137 10.40 21.01 -9.00
CA PHE A 137 9.98 19.65 -9.38
C PHE A 137 11.09 18.62 -9.19
N THR A 138 12.33 18.93 -9.56
CA THR A 138 13.47 18.02 -9.35
C THR A 138 13.64 17.67 -7.87
N ARG A 139 13.47 18.65 -6.97
CA ARG A 139 13.57 18.44 -5.52
C ARG A 139 12.39 17.65 -4.97
N ALA A 140 11.17 17.91 -5.45
CA ALA A 140 10.00 17.15 -5.03
C ALA A 140 10.08 15.68 -5.49
N ASN A 141 10.48 15.46 -6.75
CA ASN A 141 10.64 14.12 -7.31
C ASN A 141 11.78 13.34 -6.64
N SER A 142 12.86 14.00 -6.23
CA SER A 142 13.95 13.32 -5.51
C SER A 142 13.54 12.90 -4.11
N MET A 143 12.81 13.75 -3.36
CA MET A 143 12.24 13.37 -2.06
C MET A 143 11.31 12.15 -2.17
N ASP A 144 10.47 12.15 -3.20
CA ASP A 144 9.56 11.05 -3.50
C ASP A 144 10.30 9.77 -3.91
N ALA A 145 11.38 9.89 -4.68
CA ALA A 145 12.24 8.76 -5.04
C ALA A 145 12.91 8.13 -3.79
N VAL A 146 13.40 8.94 -2.86
CA VAL A 146 13.97 8.45 -1.59
C VAL A 146 12.94 7.64 -0.80
N SER A 147 11.69 8.11 -0.75
CA SER A 147 10.60 7.39 -0.09
C SER A 147 10.40 6.02 -0.72
N ARG A 148 10.32 5.95 -2.06
CA ARG A 148 10.17 4.67 -2.78
C ARG A 148 11.33 3.70 -2.55
N LEU A 149 12.57 4.20 -2.56
CA LEU A 149 13.76 3.37 -2.31
C LEU A 149 13.72 2.75 -0.90
N GLN A 150 13.27 3.52 0.10
CA GLN A 150 13.13 3.02 1.46
C GLN A 150 12.11 1.88 1.55
N LEU A 151 10.98 1.99 0.83
CA LEU A 151 9.96 0.92 0.79
C LEU A 151 10.49 -0.36 0.14
N LEU A 152 11.30 -0.24 -0.91
CA LEU A 152 11.97 -1.40 -1.50
C LEU A 152 12.91 -2.06 -0.47
N GLY A 153 13.66 -1.26 0.28
CA GLY A 153 14.49 -1.76 1.39
C GLY A 153 13.70 -2.54 2.44
N LEU A 154 12.52 -2.04 2.83
CA LEU A 154 11.63 -2.75 3.77
C LEU A 154 11.17 -4.09 3.20
N THR A 155 10.72 -4.14 1.95
CA THR A 155 10.28 -5.41 1.33
C THR A 155 11.41 -6.44 1.22
N VAL A 156 12.63 -6.00 0.89
CA VAL A 156 13.79 -6.90 0.82
C VAL A 156 14.12 -7.44 2.21
N ALA A 157 14.10 -6.60 3.24
CA ALA A 157 14.34 -7.03 4.62
C ALA A 157 13.29 -8.05 5.08
N GLN A 158 12.01 -7.81 4.78
CA GLN A 158 10.90 -8.72 5.09
C GLN A 158 11.05 -10.09 4.40
N ILE A 159 11.43 -10.10 3.12
CA ILE A 159 11.68 -11.35 2.38
C ILE A 159 12.89 -12.09 2.95
N ALA A 160 13.97 -11.37 3.27
CA ALA A 160 15.17 -11.96 3.85
C ALA A 160 14.87 -12.58 5.23
N GLU A 161 14.08 -11.90 6.07
CA GLU A 161 13.64 -12.41 7.35
C GLU A 161 12.74 -13.64 7.18
N ALA A 162 11.76 -13.58 6.29
CA ALA A 162 10.91 -14.73 5.98
C ALA A 162 11.71 -15.96 5.50
N LEU A 163 12.77 -15.74 4.71
CA LEU A 163 13.66 -16.81 4.24
C LEU A 163 14.56 -17.38 5.35
N SER A 164 14.85 -16.58 6.38
CA SER A 164 15.67 -17.01 7.53
C SER A 164 14.93 -17.89 8.53
N LEU A 165 13.58 -17.93 8.48
CA LEU A 165 12.77 -18.74 9.38
C LEU A 165 12.95 -20.24 9.11
N PRO A 166 13.25 -21.06 10.14
CA PRO A 166 13.43 -22.50 9.98
C PRO A 166 12.12 -23.17 9.56
N GLY A 167 12.16 -24.01 8.53
CA GLY A 167 10.99 -24.77 8.04
C GLY A 167 10.29 -24.18 6.81
N THR A 168 10.87 -23.19 6.13
CA THR A 168 10.38 -22.76 4.82
C THR A 168 10.77 -23.77 3.74
N GLU A 169 9.86 -24.10 2.81
CA GLU A 169 10.12 -25.04 1.69
C GLU A 169 11.38 -24.68 0.88
N VAL A 170 11.79 -23.40 0.90
CA VAL A 170 12.99 -22.91 0.23
C VAL A 170 14.28 -23.48 0.83
N GLN A 171 14.35 -23.73 2.15
CA GLN A 171 15.48 -24.44 2.74
C GLN A 171 15.53 -25.91 2.29
N GLY A 172 14.37 -26.54 2.07
CA GLY A 172 14.29 -27.88 1.50
C GLY A 172 14.76 -27.96 0.05
N ILE A 173 14.59 -26.89 -0.73
CA ILE A 173 15.09 -26.78 -2.11
C ILE A 173 16.61 -26.50 -2.12
N LEU A 174 17.13 -25.73 -1.16
CA LEU A 174 18.57 -25.41 -1.06
C LEU A 174 19.42 -26.51 -0.41
N GLN A 175 18.80 -27.51 0.22
CA GLN A 175 19.49 -28.67 0.83
C GLN A 175 19.47 -29.92 -0.06
N GLN A 176 19.03 -29.81 -1.33
CA GLN A 176 19.01 -30.93 -2.29
C GLN A 176 20.28 -31.05 -3.16
N ASP A 177 21.38 -30.39 -2.80
CA ASP A 177 22.71 -30.58 -3.42
C ASP A 177 23.74 -31.09 -2.41
#